data_AF-A0A259CIU5-F1
#
_entry.id   AF-A0A259CIU5-F1
#
_cell.length_a   1.000
_cell.length_b   1.000
_cell.length_c   1.000
_cell.angle_alpha   90.00
_cell.angle_beta   90.00
_cell.angle_gamma   90.00
#
_symmetry.space_group_name_H-M   'P 1'
#
loop_
_entity.id
_entity.type
_entity.pdbx_description
1 polymer ?
#
loop_
_entity_poly.entity_id
_entity_poly.type
_entity_poly.pdbx_seq_one_letter_code
_entity_poly.pdbx_strand_id
1 'polypeptide(L)'
;QGSFVFAPTRSVKLIEIDPSGAIAIDYQANVAPAGKNTLYLIPTNEPDAIIPRAIDLSKPEGSSWAGGWSCRSAETNLASQLLPAECRLSK
;
A
#
# COMPACT_ATOMS: atom_id res chain seq x y z
N GLN A 1 17.37 7.52 -15.20
CA GLN A 1 16.37 6.83 -14.35
C GLN A 1 15.07 6.80 -15.12
N GLY A 2 14.46 5.62 -15.29
CA GLY A 2 13.14 5.49 -15.92
C GLY A 2 12.06 5.66 -14.86
N SER A 3 10.98 6.36 -15.18
CA SER A 3 9.80 6.39 -14.32
C SER A 3 9.17 5.00 -14.29
N PHE A 4 8.67 4.57 -13.13
CA PHE A 4 7.95 3.31 -13.01
C PHE A 4 6.69 3.35 -13.87
N VAL A 5 6.49 2.33 -14.70
CA VAL A 5 5.27 2.17 -15.51
C VAL A 5 4.75 0.75 -15.30
N PHE A 6 3.50 0.64 -14.86
CA PHE A 6 2.85 -0.64 -14.65
C PHE A 6 1.97 -1.01 -15.85
N ALA A 7 2.08 -2.25 -16.32
CA ALA A 7 1.16 -2.83 -17.30
C ALA A 7 0.06 -3.61 -16.56
N PRO A 8 -1.23 -3.28 -16.78
CA PRO A 8 -2.34 -3.99 -16.14
C PRO A 8 -2.31 -5.51 -16.39
N THR A 9 -2.75 -6.26 -15.39
CA THR A 9 -2.84 -7.73 -15.44
C THR A 9 -4.28 -8.19 -15.25
N ARG A 10 -4.49 -9.51 -15.24
CA ARG A 10 -5.79 -10.13 -14.96
C ARG A 10 -6.35 -9.79 -13.57
N SER A 11 -5.48 -9.53 -12.59
CA SER A 11 -5.87 -9.34 -11.19
C SER A 11 -5.59 -7.92 -10.68
N VAL A 12 -4.57 -7.25 -11.22
CA VAL A 12 -4.17 -5.90 -10.82
C VAL A 12 -4.44 -4.95 -11.97
N LYS A 13 -5.28 -3.95 -11.71
CA LYS A 13 -5.69 -2.92 -12.67
C LYS A 13 -4.61 -1.86 -12.81
N LEU A 14 -4.05 -1.39 -11.70
CA LEU A 14 -3.12 -0.27 -11.66
C LEU A 14 -2.20 -0.40 -10.43
N ILE A 15 -0.97 0.07 -10.57
CA ILE A 15 -0.06 0.33 -9.45
C ILE A 15 0.40 1.78 -9.61
N GLU A 16 0.17 2.59 -8.58
CA GLU A 16 0.60 3.98 -8.51
C GLU A 16 1.54 4.19 -7.32
N ILE A 17 2.51 5.07 -7.50
CA ILE A 17 3.40 5.52 -6.43
C ILE A 17 3.01 6.96 -6.12
N ASP A 18 2.46 7.17 -4.93
CA ASP A 18 2.06 8.50 -4.46
C ASP A 18 3.29 9.39 -4.26
N PRO A 19 3.12 10.73 -4.28
CA PRO A 19 4.22 11.66 -3.99
C PRO A 19 4.89 11.41 -2.63
N SER A 20 4.16 10.88 -1.64
CA SER A 20 4.70 10.51 -0.33
C SER A 20 5.60 9.27 -0.36
N GLY A 21 5.64 8.54 -1.47
CA GLY A 21 6.29 7.24 -1.62
C GLY A 21 5.42 6.05 -1.23
N ALA A 22 4.18 6.27 -0.79
CA ALA A 22 3.21 5.18 -0.62
C ALA A 22 2.90 4.52 -1.98
N ILE A 23 2.59 3.23 -1.97
CA ILE A 23 2.27 2.46 -3.17
C ILE A 23 0.83 2.01 -3.08
N ALA A 24 0.00 2.46 -4.02
CA ALA A 24 -1.39 2.02 -4.17
C ALA A 24 -1.47 0.90 -5.20
N ILE A 25 -2.10 -0.20 -4.83
CA ILE A 25 -2.37 -1.35 -5.72
C ILE A 25 -3.88 -1.43 -5.88
N ASP A 26 -4.36 -1.09 -7.07
CA ASP A 26 -5.76 -1.25 -7.45
C ASP A 26 -5.97 -2.60 -8.12
N TYR A 27 -6.82 -3.43 -7.52
CA TYR A 27 -7.23 -4.71 -8.09
C TYR A 27 -8.33 -4.55 -9.13
N GLN A 28 -8.39 -5.51 -10.05
CA GLN A 28 -9.46 -5.61 -11.05
C GLN A 28 -10.80 -5.99 -10.39
N ALA A 29 -11.91 -5.69 -11.07
CA ALA A 29 -13.27 -5.93 -10.54
C ALA A 29 -13.62 -7.42 -10.32
N ASN A 30 -12.86 -8.33 -10.95
CA ASN A 30 -12.96 -9.78 -10.72
C ASN A 30 -12.29 -10.25 -9.42
N VAL A 31 -11.50 -9.40 -8.77
CA VAL A 31 -10.86 -9.68 -7.47
C VAL A 31 -11.65 -9.03 -6.34
N ALA A 32 -12.01 -7.76 -6.50
CA ALA A 32 -12.76 -7.00 -5.50
C ALA A 32 -13.69 -5.97 -6.17
N PRO A 33 -14.84 -5.60 -5.56
CA PRO A 33 -15.74 -4.60 -6.11
C PRO A 33 -15.05 -3.24 -6.32
N ALA A 34 -15.38 -2.55 -7.42
CA ALA A 34 -14.85 -1.22 -7.70
C ALA A 34 -15.16 -0.25 -6.55
N GLY A 35 -14.17 0.56 -6.15
CA GLY A 35 -14.24 1.45 -5.00
C GLY A 35 -13.97 0.79 -3.65
N LYS A 36 -13.73 -0.54 -3.64
CA LYS A 36 -13.31 -1.35 -2.47
C LYS A 36 -12.23 -2.35 -2.87
N ASN A 37 -11.33 -1.92 -3.75
CA ASN A 37 -10.38 -2.74 -4.48
C ASN A 37 -8.94 -2.26 -4.37
N THR A 38 -8.61 -1.43 -3.39
CA THR A 38 -7.28 -0.81 -3.25
C THR A 38 -6.59 -1.27 -1.97
N LEU A 39 -5.34 -1.71 -2.12
CA LEU A 39 -4.41 -1.98 -1.02
C LEU A 39 -3.27 -0.96 -1.07
N TYR A 40 -2.95 -0.37 0.07
CA TYR A 40 -1.83 0.56 0.20
C TYR A 40 -0.66 -0.08 0.94
N LEU A 41 0.56 0.15 0.42
CA LEU A 41 1.80 -0.07 1.13
C LEU A 41 2.37 1.29 1.53
N ILE A 42 2.58 1.49 2.82
CA ILE A 42 3.14 2.73 3.37
C ILE A 42 4.56 2.49 3.90
N PRO A 43 5.51 3.39 3.61
CA PRO A 43 6.83 3.33 4.21
C PRO A 43 6.72 3.70 5.70
N THR A 44 7.41 2.93 6.55
CA THR A 44 7.39 3.12 8.01
C THR A 44 8.65 2.51 8.62
N ASN A 45 8.99 2.94 9.84
CA ASN A 45 10.02 2.29 10.66
C ASN A 45 9.43 1.27 11.65
N GLU A 46 8.11 1.10 11.67
CA GLU A 46 7.38 0.22 12.59
C GLU A 46 6.44 -0.72 11.81
N PRO A 47 6.97 -1.59 10.91
CA PRO A 47 6.16 -2.33 9.94
C PRO A 47 5.12 -3.27 10.57
N ASP A 48 5.45 -3.83 11.74
CA ASP A 48 4.63 -4.80 12.48
C ASP A 48 3.65 -4.16 13.46
N ALA A 49 3.69 -2.83 13.63
CA ALA A 49 2.75 -2.13 14.50
C ALA A 49 1.31 -2.35 14.02
N ILE A 50 0.37 -2.41 14.96
CA ILE A 50 -1.07 -2.51 14.62
C ILE A 50 -1.50 -1.27 13.83
N ILE A 51 -1.00 -0.10 14.25
CA ILE A 51 -1.22 1.19 13.60
C ILE A 51 0.16 1.75 13.25
N PRO A 52 0.75 1.36 12.11
CA PRO A 52 2.07 1.84 11.71
C PRO A 52 2.04 3.35 11.44
N ARG A 53 3.08 4.05 11.88
CA ARG A 53 3.27 5.46 11.54
C ARG A 53 3.87 5.58 10.14
N ALA A 54 3.08 6.10 9.19
CA ALA A 54 3.57 6.38 7.84
C ALA A 54 4.66 7.46 7.88
N ILE A 55 5.68 7.29 7.04
CA ILE A 55 6.75 8.26 6.79
C ILE A 55 6.53 8.85 5.40
N ASP A 56 6.65 10.16 5.25
CA ASP A 56 6.59 10.81 3.94
C ASP A 56 8.00 10.89 3.34
N LEU A 57 8.26 10.12 2.29
CA LEU A 57 9.58 10.04 1.64
C LEU A 57 9.92 11.29 0.83
N SER A 58 8.94 12.16 0.54
CA SER A 58 9.19 13.44 -0.11
C SER A 58 9.72 14.51 0.85
N LYS A 59 9.61 14.27 2.16
CA LYS A 59 9.98 15.20 3.22
C LYS A 59 11.33 14.82 3.85
N PRO A 60 11.96 15.74 4.62
CA PRO A 60 13.19 15.44 5.36
C PRO A 60 13.07 14.22 6.27
N GLU A 61 11.87 13.95 6.81
CA GLU A 61 11.51 12.75 7.59
C GLU A 61 11.84 11.45 6.84
N GLY A 62 11.70 11.43 5.52
CA GLY A 62 12.10 10.33 4.64
C GLY A 62 13.58 9.94 4.77
N SER A 63 14.46 10.87 5.19
CA SER A 63 15.87 10.57 5.45
C SER A 63 16.08 9.60 6.63
N SER A 64 15.09 9.50 7.52
CA SER A 64 15.11 8.58 8.66
C SER A 64 14.47 7.22 8.35
N TRP A 65 13.97 7.03 7.13
CA TRP A 65 13.33 5.79 6.74
C TRP A 65 14.35 4.65 6.66
N ALA A 66 14.10 3.59 7.44
CA ALA A 66 14.97 2.43 7.57
C ALA A 66 14.65 1.33 6.53
N GLY A 67 13.82 1.61 5.52
CA GLY A 67 13.42 0.66 4.48
C GLY A 67 12.21 -0.22 4.82
N GLY A 68 11.56 0.01 5.97
CA GLY A 68 10.38 -0.76 6.39
C GLY A 68 9.11 -0.39 5.62
N TRP A 69 8.23 -1.36 5.44
CA TRP A 69 6.94 -1.20 4.76
C TRP A 69 5.84 -1.86 5.57
N SER A 70 4.66 -1.25 5.59
CA SER A 70 3.46 -1.88 6.14
C SER A 70 2.32 -1.78 5.15
N CYS A 71 1.50 -2.82 5.10
CA CYS A 71 0.24 -2.82 4.35
C CYS A 71 -0.98 -2.51 5.23
N ARG A 72 -0.77 -2.10 6.49
CA ARG A 72 -1.82 -1.69 7.44
C ARG A 72 -2.05 -0.18 7.35
N SER A 73 -2.42 0.30 6.17
CA SER A 73 -2.73 1.71 5.94
C SER A 73 -4.23 1.99 6.12
N ALA A 74 -4.57 3.17 6.62
CA ALA A 74 -5.96 3.61 6.78
C ALA A 74 -6.66 3.91 5.45
N GLU A 75 -5.87 4.15 4.39
CA GLU A 75 -6.30 4.41 3.02
C GLU A 75 -6.69 3.12 2.27
N THR A 76 -6.26 1.95 2.77
CA THR A 76 -6.69 0.65 2.24
C THR A 76 -8.20 0.48 2.40
N ASN A 77 -8.89 0.19 1.30
CA ASN A 77 -10.34 -0.01 1.27
C ASN A 77 -10.76 -1.45 0.88
N LEU A 78 -9.77 -2.34 0.73
CA LEU A 78 -10.00 -3.75 0.48
C LEU A 78 -10.71 -4.39 1.68
N ALA A 79 -11.71 -5.22 1.40
CA ALA A 79 -12.44 -5.90 2.47
C ALA A 79 -11.53 -6.88 3.24
N SER A 80 -11.75 -7.02 4.55
CA SER A 80 -10.83 -7.74 5.45
C SER A 80 -10.58 -9.20 5.06
N GLN A 81 -11.59 -9.88 4.50
CA GLN A 81 -11.45 -11.26 4.01
C GLN A 81 -10.53 -11.39 2.79
N LEU A 82 -10.34 -10.32 2.03
CA LEU A 82 -9.46 -10.26 0.86
C LEU A 82 -8.05 -9.75 1.20
N LEU A 83 -7.86 -9.17 2.39
CA LEU A 83 -6.54 -8.74 2.83
C LEU A 83 -5.61 -9.95 2.98
N PRO A 84 -4.35 -9.85 2.51
CA PRO A 84 -3.28 -10.78 2.89
C PRO A 84 -3.13 -10.83 4.42
N ALA A 85 -2.63 -11.95 4.95
CA ALA A 85 -2.55 -12.19 6.39
C ALA A 85 -1.82 -11.05 7.14
N GLU A 86 -0.70 -10.57 6.60
CA GLU A 86 0.11 -9.50 7.21
C GLU A 86 -0.60 -8.14 7.27
N CYS A 87 -1.58 -7.92 6.37
CA CYS A 87 -2.32 -6.66 6.27
C CYS A 87 -3.55 -6.62 7.16
N ARG A 88 -3.90 -7.75 7.81
CA ARG A 88 -5.02 -7.82 8.75
C ARG A 88 -4.60 -7.28 10.11
N LEU A 89 -5.51 -6.52 10.74
CA LEU A 89 -5.31 -5.97 12.10
C LEU A 89 -5.49 -7.03 13.20
N SER A 90 -6.07 -8.18 12.88
CA SER A 90 -6.25 -9.33 13.78
C SER A 90 -6.14 -10.63 12.99
N LYS A 91 -5.58 -11.66 13.62
CA LYS A 91 -5.49 -13.02 13.08
C LYS A 91 -6.85 -13.71 13.08
#